data_AF-A0A1U7MNA1-F1
#
_entry.id   AF-A0A1U7MNA1-F1
#
_cell.length_a   1.000
_cell.length_b   1.000
_cell.length_c   1.000
_cell.angle_alpha   90.00
_cell.angle_beta   90.00
_cell.angle_gamma   90.00
#
_symmetry.space_group_name_H-M   'P 1'
#
loop_
_entity.id
_entity.type
_entity.pdbx_description
1 polymer ?
#
loop_
_entity_poly.entity_id
_entity_poly.type
_entity_poly.pdbx_seq_one_letter_code
_entity_poly.pdbx_strand_id
1 'polypeptide(L)'
;MLFGDAPGMWVAAALSAALVDRVQRVLYTTGVAAFFTQAVSAAVPTTIALGLHWLASVDMPVPGVRSPSLVVISGIVVLLAGLGVMGAAQDALDGYFVTAGARGMEVLLMTAGIAVGVAVVIGTANRFGVDMEVSPFVALGGNPLLGVVGAMLVALGFCLSTYTGPRTTLVSMAVAAGGWVVFEVGLALGLGGPEATAVASAPVGVAAYAVHRRLRMPELAVGTAGIVSMLPGLAVYRAIYLILSDSAAVVGNAVLHFVTAVSTGMALAAGLSIGGFLARRRLGLDRAAQRARRRSRGRYVGD
;
A
#
# COMPACT_ATOMS: atom_id res chain seq x y z
N MET A 1 -18.38 13.83 -3.08
CA MET A 1 -18.00 12.78 -4.04
C MET A 1 -16.63 12.26 -3.65
N LEU A 2 -16.48 10.96 -3.42
CA LEU A 2 -15.19 10.31 -3.12
C LEU A 2 -14.27 10.48 -4.35
N PHE A 3 -13.19 11.24 -4.18
CA PHE A 3 -12.23 11.65 -5.24
C PHE A 3 -12.80 12.48 -6.41
N GLY A 4 -13.89 13.22 -6.20
CA GLY A 4 -14.39 14.18 -7.20
C GLY A 4 -15.04 13.58 -8.45
N ASP A 5 -15.25 12.26 -8.52
CA ASP A 5 -15.77 11.58 -9.70
C ASP A 5 -17.13 10.88 -9.48
N ALA A 6 -17.80 10.52 -10.57
CA ALA A 6 -19.15 9.91 -10.55
C ALA A 6 -19.13 8.47 -10.00
N PRO A 7 -20.25 7.95 -9.44
CA PRO A 7 -20.32 6.59 -8.89
C PRO A 7 -19.89 5.47 -9.86
N GLY A 8 -20.05 5.70 -11.17
CA GLY A 8 -19.59 4.78 -12.22
C GLY A 8 -18.08 4.56 -12.21
N MET A 9 -17.30 5.58 -11.85
CA MET A 9 -15.84 5.49 -11.74
C MET A 9 -15.42 4.56 -10.59
N TRP A 10 -16.17 4.51 -9.49
CA TRP A 10 -15.88 3.59 -8.38
C TRP A 10 -16.13 2.14 -8.78
N VAL A 11 -17.19 1.88 -9.54
CA VAL A 11 -17.48 0.54 -10.05
C VAL A 11 -16.41 0.12 -11.06
N ALA A 12 -16.02 1.00 -11.98
CA ALA A 12 -14.95 0.73 -12.94
C ALA A 12 -13.61 0.45 -12.25
N ALA A 13 -13.25 1.26 -11.24
CA ALA A 13 -12.06 1.04 -10.43
C ALA A 13 -12.10 -0.28 -9.66
N ALA A 14 -13.24 -0.61 -9.04
CA ALA A 14 -13.43 -1.87 -8.32
C ALA A 14 -13.36 -3.09 -9.24
N LEU A 15 -13.94 -3.02 -10.43
CA LEU A 15 -13.87 -4.07 -11.44
C LEU A 15 -12.44 -4.25 -11.97
N SER A 16 -11.75 -3.15 -12.24
CA SER A 16 -10.34 -3.17 -12.65
C SER A 16 -9.47 -3.83 -11.58
N ALA A 17 -9.60 -3.39 -10.32
CA ALA A 17 -8.90 -3.96 -9.18
C ALA A 17 -9.20 -5.46 -8.99
N ALA A 18 -10.48 -5.86 -9.12
CA ALA A 18 -10.88 -7.26 -9.01
C ALA A 18 -10.29 -8.11 -10.14
N LEU A 19 -10.26 -7.59 -11.38
CA LEU A 19 -9.67 -8.28 -12.52
C LEU A 19 -8.16 -8.45 -12.33
N VAL A 20 -7.47 -7.39 -11.86
CA VAL A 20 -6.04 -7.42 -11.53
C VAL A 20 -5.74 -8.49 -10.47
N ASP A 21 -6.47 -8.52 -9.35
CA ASP A 21 -6.31 -9.55 -8.31
C ASP A 21 -6.51 -10.97 -8.87
N ARG A 22 -7.50 -11.17 -9.76
CA ARG A 22 -7.75 -12.48 -10.38
C ARG A 22 -6.64 -12.91 -11.32
N VAL A 23 -6.19 -12.02 -12.20
CA VAL A 23 -5.08 -12.26 -13.12
C VAL A 23 -3.83 -12.61 -12.30
N GLN A 24 -3.52 -11.79 -11.31
CA GLN A 24 -2.37 -11.99 -10.44
C GLN A 24 -2.40 -13.36 -9.73
N ARG A 25 -3.55 -13.75 -9.16
CA ARG A 25 -3.72 -15.07 -8.53
C ARG A 25 -3.49 -16.21 -9.52
N VAL A 26 -4.06 -16.14 -10.72
CA VAL A 26 -3.89 -17.18 -11.74
C VAL A 26 -2.41 -17.32 -12.11
N LEU A 27 -1.71 -16.21 -12.40
CA LEU A 27 -0.30 -16.24 -12.76
C LEU A 27 0.57 -16.83 -11.63
N TYR A 28 0.29 -16.47 -10.38
CA TYR A 28 0.98 -17.07 -9.23
C TYR A 28 0.74 -18.58 -9.12
N THR A 29 -0.50 -19.04 -9.33
CA THR A 29 -0.80 -20.49 -9.28
C THR A 29 -0.17 -21.28 -10.43
N THR A 30 0.12 -20.62 -11.56
CA THR A 30 0.81 -21.23 -12.71
C THR A 30 2.34 -21.22 -12.61
N GLY A 31 2.91 -20.62 -11.55
CA GLY A 31 4.36 -20.60 -11.33
C GLY A 31 5.13 -19.56 -12.14
N VAL A 32 4.45 -18.52 -12.65
CA VAL A 32 5.10 -17.42 -13.37
C VAL A 32 5.92 -16.58 -12.38
N ALA A 33 7.14 -16.18 -12.77
CA ALA A 33 8.00 -15.36 -11.91
C ALA A 33 7.32 -14.04 -11.52
N ALA A 34 7.60 -13.54 -10.30
CA ALA A 34 6.92 -12.38 -9.73
C ALA A 34 7.01 -11.12 -10.61
N PHE A 35 8.16 -10.90 -11.26
CA PHE A 35 8.36 -9.80 -12.19
C PHE A 35 7.36 -9.83 -13.37
N PHE A 36 7.23 -10.98 -14.03
CA PHE A 36 6.31 -11.13 -15.16
C PHE A 36 4.85 -11.10 -14.70
N THR A 37 4.56 -11.65 -13.52
CA THR A 37 3.24 -11.52 -12.89
C THR A 37 2.86 -10.07 -12.70
N GLN A 38 3.79 -9.23 -12.22
CA GLN A 38 3.56 -7.80 -12.07
C GLN A 38 3.41 -7.07 -13.40
N ALA A 39 4.24 -7.37 -14.40
CA ALA A 39 4.16 -6.76 -15.71
C ALA A 39 2.81 -7.05 -16.40
N VAL A 40 2.36 -8.32 -16.39
CA VAL A 40 1.07 -8.72 -16.98
C VAL A 40 -0.09 -8.10 -16.19
N SER A 41 -0.03 -8.11 -14.86
CA SER A 41 -1.10 -7.55 -14.03
C SER A 41 -1.24 -6.03 -14.20
N ALA A 42 -0.12 -5.31 -14.39
CA ALA A 42 -0.12 -3.86 -14.64
C ALA A 42 -0.56 -3.49 -16.07
N ALA A 43 -0.39 -4.40 -17.04
CA ALA A 43 -0.89 -4.21 -18.39
C ALA A 43 -2.43 -4.17 -18.42
N VAL A 44 -3.12 -4.96 -17.58
CA VAL A 44 -4.59 -5.05 -17.53
C VAL A 44 -5.28 -3.69 -17.35
N PRO A 45 -5.04 -2.92 -16.26
CA PRO A 45 -5.72 -1.64 -16.05
C PRO A 45 -5.33 -0.61 -17.12
N THR A 46 -4.10 -0.68 -17.65
CA THR A 46 -3.62 0.19 -18.72
C THR A 46 -4.38 -0.08 -20.02
N THR A 47 -4.62 -1.34 -20.38
CA THR A 47 -5.40 -1.72 -21.56
C THR A 47 -6.88 -1.34 -21.42
N ILE A 48 -7.46 -1.46 -20.22
CA ILE A 48 -8.82 -0.99 -19.95
C ILE A 48 -8.90 0.53 -20.16
N ALA A 49 -7.96 1.29 -19.62
CA ALA A 49 -7.91 2.72 -19.81
C ALA A 49 -7.71 3.11 -21.28
N LEU A 50 -6.87 2.37 -22.01
CA LEU A 50 -6.71 2.52 -23.46
C LEU A 50 -8.01 2.34 -24.20
N GLY A 51 -8.75 1.27 -23.92
CA GLY A 51 -10.07 1.04 -24.50
C GLY A 51 -11.06 2.17 -24.21
N LEU A 52 -11.09 2.66 -22.97
CA LEU A 52 -11.95 3.77 -22.57
C LEU A 52 -11.58 5.09 -23.27
N HIS A 53 -10.29 5.36 -23.41
CA HIS A 53 -9.80 6.54 -24.13
C HIS A 53 -10.14 6.46 -25.62
N TRP A 54 -9.97 5.28 -26.23
CA TRP A 54 -10.34 5.05 -27.62
C TRP A 54 -11.86 5.19 -27.84
N LEU A 55 -12.69 4.61 -26.97
CA LEU A 55 -14.16 4.78 -27.00
C LEU A 55 -14.59 6.25 -26.90
N ALA A 56 -13.92 7.02 -26.03
CA ALA A 56 -14.15 8.45 -25.92
C ALA A 56 -13.77 9.22 -27.20
N SER A 57 -12.73 8.78 -27.92
CA SER A 57 -12.34 9.38 -29.21
C SER A 57 -13.33 9.12 -30.36
N VAL A 58 -14.24 8.14 -30.21
CA VAL A 58 -15.27 7.77 -31.19
C VAL A 58 -16.66 8.28 -30.76
N ASP A 59 -16.74 9.30 -29.91
CA ASP A 59 -17.99 9.91 -29.40
C ASP A 59 -18.97 8.92 -28.71
N MET A 60 -18.46 7.80 -28.18
CA MET A 60 -19.21 6.87 -27.32
C MET A 60 -18.67 6.90 -25.88
N PRO A 61 -18.84 8.02 -25.14
CA PRO A 61 -18.35 8.10 -23.77
C PRO A 61 -19.14 7.17 -22.85
N VAL A 62 -18.41 6.38 -22.05
CA VAL A 62 -19.03 5.55 -21.01
C VAL A 62 -19.59 6.47 -19.91
N PRO A 63 -20.89 6.38 -19.57
CA PRO A 63 -21.49 7.24 -18.55
C PRO A 63 -20.77 7.14 -17.20
N GLY A 64 -20.21 8.25 -16.73
CA GLY A 64 -19.63 8.36 -15.38
C GLY A 64 -18.14 8.01 -15.26
N VAL A 65 -17.40 7.85 -16.37
CA VAL A 65 -15.93 7.72 -16.37
C VAL A 65 -15.32 8.99 -16.99
N ARG A 66 -14.76 9.88 -16.15
CA ARG A 66 -14.24 11.17 -16.62
C ARG A 66 -12.73 11.18 -16.85
N SER A 67 -11.99 10.23 -16.27
CA SER A 67 -10.53 10.19 -16.40
C SER A 67 -10.01 8.74 -16.52
N PRO A 68 -9.52 8.32 -17.70
CA PRO A 68 -8.87 7.02 -17.89
C PRO A 68 -7.69 6.80 -16.93
N SER A 69 -6.98 7.85 -16.55
CA SER A 69 -5.86 7.80 -15.61
C SER A 69 -6.27 7.31 -14.21
N LEU A 70 -7.49 7.61 -13.74
CA LEU A 70 -7.99 7.08 -12.47
C LEU A 70 -8.18 5.57 -12.52
N VAL A 71 -8.63 5.03 -13.66
CA VAL A 71 -8.75 3.58 -13.85
C VAL A 71 -7.38 2.93 -13.73
N VAL A 72 -6.38 3.48 -14.44
CA VAL A 72 -5.00 2.97 -14.38
C VAL A 72 -4.45 3.01 -12.96
N ILE A 73 -4.54 4.17 -12.30
CA ILE A 73 -4.02 4.34 -10.94
C ILE A 73 -4.73 3.41 -9.96
N SER A 74 -6.06 3.28 -10.04
CA SER A 74 -6.80 2.38 -9.16
C SER A 74 -6.38 0.92 -9.31
N GLY A 75 -6.12 0.46 -10.54
CA GLY A 75 -5.61 -0.89 -10.79
C GLY A 75 -4.17 -1.08 -10.36
N ILE A 76 -3.30 -0.08 -10.60
CA ILE A 76 -1.89 -0.11 -10.17
C ILE A 76 -1.81 -0.12 -8.64
N VAL A 77 -2.66 0.62 -7.92
CA VAL A 77 -2.64 0.69 -6.46
C VAL A 77 -2.73 -0.69 -5.79
N VAL A 78 -3.45 -1.63 -6.40
CA VAL A 78 -3.54 -3.03 -5.95
C VAL A 78 -2.20 -3.76 -6.02
N LEU A 79 -1.34 -3.37 -6.97
CA LEU A 79 -0.06 -4.01 -7.27
C LEU A 79 1.10 -3.41 -6.46
N LEU A 80 0.89 -2.27 -5.82
CA LEU A 80 1.96 -1.50 -5.21
C LEU A 80 2.61 -2.23 -4.04
N ALA A 81 3.93 -2.22 -4.02
CA ALA A 81 4.76 -2.90 -3.03
C ALA A 81 4.86 -2.17 -1.67
N GLY A 82 3.81 -1.46 -1.25
CA GLY A 82 3.82 -0.63 -0.04
C GLY A 82 4.10 -1.43 1.25
N LEU A 83 3.54 -2.64 1.35
CA LEU A 83 3.81 -3.55 2.47
C LEU A 83 5.26 -4.06 2.47
N GLY A 84 5.87 -4.23 1.30
CA GLY A 84 7.25 -4.65 1.17
C GLY A 84 8.23 -3.59 1.71
N VAL A 85 7.99 -2.31 1.43
CA VAL A 85 8.81 -1.21 1.98
C VAL A 85 8.72 -1.17 3.51
N MET A 86 7.49 -1.24 4.05
CA MET A 86 7.28 -1.23 5.49
C MET A 86 7.90 -2.47 6.14
N GLY A 87 7.76 -3.65 5.53
CA GLY A 87 8.40 -4.88 6.00
C GLY A 87 9.92 -4.81 5.97
N ALA A 88 10.52 -4.23 4.92
CA ALA A 88 11.96 -4.01 4.86
C ALA A 88 12.43 -3.03 5.95
N ALA A 89 11.65 -1.98 6.21
CA ALA A 89 11.91 -1.05 7.30
C ALA A 89 11.80 -1.73 8.68
N GLN A 90 10.80 -2.59 8.90
CA GLN A 90 10.69 -3.40 10.12
C GLN A 90 11.90 -4.32 10.30
N ASP A 91 12.27 -5.06 9.26
CA ASP A 91 13.43 -5.95 9.28
C ASP A 91 14.72 -5.18 9.59
N ALA A 92 14.89 -3.97 9.02
CA ALA A 92 16.03 -3.10 9.30
C ALA A 92 16.04 -2.60 10.75
N LEU A 93 14.89 -2.21 11.30
CA LEU A 93 14.75 -1.79 12.70
C LEU A 93 15.03 -2.93 13.68
N ASP A 94 14.63 -4.15 13.33
CA ASP A 94 14.84 -5.35 14.14
C ASP A 94 16.27 -5.93 13.99
N GLY A 95 17.10 -5.35 13.13
CA GLY A 95 18.51 -5.71 12.94
C GLY A 95 18.78 -6.79 11.88
N TYR A 96 17.76 -7.19 11.12
CA TYR A 96 17.86 -8.16 10.02
C TYR A 96 18.23 -7.48 8.69
N PHE A 97 19.40 -6.84 8.63
CA PHE A 97 19.80 -5.99 7.50
C PHE A 97 19.88 -6.72 6.15
N VAL A 98 20.34 -7.98 6.12
CA VAL A 98 20.39 -8.77 4.87
C VAL A 98 18.99 -9.06 4.34
N THR A 99 18.05 -9.37 5.23
CA THR A 99 16.64 -9.60 4.88
C THR A 99 15.98 -8.32 4.42
N ALA A 100 16.23 -7.20 5.12
CA ALA A 100 15.76 -5.88 4.71
C ALA A 100 16.27 -5.49 3.32
N GLY A 101 17.56 -5.73 3.04
CA GLY A 101 18.15 -5.50 1.72
C GLY A 101 17.51 -6.35 0.62
N ALA A 102 17.32 -7.65 0.89
CA ALA A 102 16.65 -8.56 -0.04
C ALA A 102 15.21 -8.14 -0.33
N ARG A 103 14.45 -7.76 0.70
CA ARG A 103 13.07 -7.26 0.56
C ARG A 103 13.02 -5.91 -0.15
N GLY A 104 14.03 -5.04 0.06
CA GLY A 104 14.20 -3.82 -0.71
C GLY A 104 14.39 -4.09 -2.20
N MET A 105 15.26 -5.04 -2.56
CA MET A 105 15.45 -5.48 -3.95
C MET A 105 14.19 -6.10 -4.55
N GLU A 106 13.45 -6.89 -3.77
CA GLU A 106 12.16 -7.44 -4.17
C GLU A 106 11.15 -6.33 -4.53
N VAL A 107 11.01 -5.32 -3.67
CA VAL A 107 10.14 -4.15 -3.92
C VAL A 107 10.53 -3.41 -5.20
N LEU A 108 11.83 -3.20 -5.43
CA LEU A 108 12.33 -2.55 -6.64
C LEU A 108 11.97 -3.37 -7.89
N LEU A 109 12.23 -4.68 -7.86
CA LEU A 109 11.97 -5.58 -8.99
C LEU A 109 10.47 -5.66 -9.30
N MET A 110 9.61 -5.79 -8.30
CA MET A 110 8.17 -5.84 -8.50
C MET A 110 7.65 -4.54 -9.10
N THR A 111 8.12 -3.40 -8.61
CA THR A 111 7.66 -2.09 -9.09
C THR A 111 8.20 -1.78 -10.50
N ALA A 112 9.43 -2.20 -10.81
CA ALA A 112 9.95 -2.15 -12.18
C ALA A 112 9.11 -3.00 -13.14
N GLY A 113 8.65 -4.18 -12.69
CA GLY A 113 7.71 -5.02 -13.45
C GLY A 113 6.43 -4.27 -13.81
N ILE A 114 5.84 -3.54 -12.85
CA ILE A 114 4.66 -2.69 -13.11
C ILE A 114 4.97 -1.64 -14.19
N ALA A 115 6.08 -0.90 -14.05
CA ALA A 115 6.45 0.14 -15.00
C ALA A 115 6.66 -0.41 -16.43
N VAL A 116 7.33 -1.57 -16.55
CA VAL A 116 7.51 -2.27 -17.83
C VAL A 116 6.15 -2.69 -18.42
N GLY A 117 5.26 -3.26 -17.61
CA GLY A 117 3.92 -3.66 -18.08
C GLY A 117 3.11 -2.50 -18.64
N VAL A 118 3.10 -1.35 -17.96
CA VAL A 118 2.44 -0.12 -18.42
C VAL A 118 3.08 0.40 -19.71
N ALA A 119 4.42 0.48 -19.75
CA ALA A 119 5.16 0.98 -20.91
C ALA A 119 4.94 0.14 -22.17
N VAL A 120 4.82 -1.19 -22.04
CA VAL A 120 4.53 -2.09 -23.16
C VAL A 120 3.15 -1.79 -23.76
N VAL A 121 2.12 -1.59 -22.94
CA VAL A 121 0.77 -1.29 -23.43
C VAL A 121 0.74 0.08 -24.14
N ILE A 122 1.28 1.12 -23.52
CA ILE A 122 1.32 2.47 -24.10
C ILE A 122 2.15 2.49 -25.38
N GLY A 123 3.35 1.89 -25.37
CA GLY A 123 4.21 1.82 -26.55
C GLY A 123 3.57 1.05 -27.70
N THR A 124 2.75 0.04 -27.40
CA THR A 124 1.97 -0.67 -28.42
C THR A 124 0.83 0.20 -28.95
N ALA A 125 0.10 0.90 -28.07
CA ALA A 125 -0.98 1.81 -28.45
C ALA A 125 -0.53 2.92 -29.40
N ASN A 126 0.58 3.58 -29.08
CA ASN A 126 1.14 4.66 -29.89
C ASN A 126 1.55 4.15 -31.29
N ARG A 127 2.04 2.91 -31.41
CA ARG A 127 2.34 2.30 -32.73
C ARG A 127 1.08 2.06 -33.58
N PHE A 128 -0.07 1.90 -32.95
CA PHE A 128 -1.38 1.81 -33.61
C PHE A 128 -2.06 3.17 -33.81
N GLY A 129 -1.37 4.28 -33.51
CA GLY A 129 -1.87 5.65 -33.73
C GLY A 129 -2.82 6.17 -32.66
N VAL A 130 -2.86 5.54 -31.48
CA VAL A 130 -3.62 6.05 -30.33
C VAL A 130 -2.65 6.73 -29.37
N ASP A 131 -2.54 8.06 -29.45
CA ASP A 131 -1.67 8.86 -28.59
C ASP A 131 -2.24 8.92 -27.16
N MET A 132 -1.72 8.03 -26.31
CA MET A 132 -2.12 7.94 -24.91
C MET A 132 -0.96 8.29 -23.98
N GLU A 133 -1.19 9.29 -23.11
CA GLU A 133 -0.33 9.56 -21.97
C GLU A 133 -1.05 9.23 -20.66
N VAL A 134 -0.39 8.49 -19.78
CA VAL A 134 -0.90 8.21 -18.43
C VAL A 134 -0.05 8.94 -17.41
N SER A 135 -0.63 9.93 -16.74
CA SER A 135 0.00 10.56 -15.60
C SER A 135 -0.15 9.68 -14.35
N PRO A 136 0.95 9.38 -13.61
CA PRO A 136 0.89 8.71 -12.31
C PRO A 136 0.46 9.68 -11.18
N PHE A 137 0.18 10.93 -11.51
CA PHE A 137 -0.21 11.98 -10.57
C PHE A 137 -1.70 12.27 -10.70
N VAL A 138 -2.42 12.01 -9.61
CA VAL A 138 -3.82 12.41 -9.46
C VAL A 138 -3.93 13.30 -8.23
N ALA A 139 -4.63 14.42 -8.39
CA ALA A 139 -5.04 15.26 -7.29
C ALA A 139 -6.11 14.50 -6.48
N LEU A 140 -5.69 13.89 -5.37
CA LEU A 140 -6.60 13.29 -4.40
C LEU A 140 -7.18 14.41 -3.54
N GLY A 141 -8.09 15.20 -4.11
CA GLY A 141 -8.91 16.14 -3.35
C GLY A 141 -10.07 15.39 -2.67
N GLY A 142 -10.36 15.69 -1.41
CA GLY A 142 -11.45 15.03 -0.69
C GLY A 142 -11.76 15.64 0.67
N ASN A 143 -13.01 15.47 1.10
CA ASN A 143 -13.43 15.75 2.47
C ASN A 143 -12.71 14.77 3.43
N PRO A 144 -12.17 15.22 4.58
CA PRO A 144 -11.53 14.34 5.57
C PRO A 144 -12.35 13.10 5.95
N LEU A 145 -13.68 13.22 5.98
CA LEU A 145 -14.60 12.11 6.24
C LEU A 145 -14.50 11.00 5.17
N LEU A 146 -14.29 11.38 3.90
CA LEU A 146 -14.11 10.44 2.79
C LEU A 146 -12.76 9.73 2.90
N GLY A 147 -11.73 10.38 3.44
CA GLY A 147 -10.44 9.76 3.75
C GLY A 147 -10.57 8.66 4.80
N VAL A 148 -11.33 8.91 5.87
CA VAL A 148 -11.62 7.90 6.90
C VAL A 148 -12.39 6.71 6.33
N VAL A 149 -13.43 6.96 5.52
CA VAL A 149 -14.17 5.90 4.84
C VAL A 149 -13.26 5.12 3.89
N GLY A 150 -12.40 5.81 3.14
CA GLY A 150 -11.40 5.19 2.29
C GLY A 150 -10.46 4.27 3.08
N ALA A 151 -9.93 4.71 4.22
CA ALA A 151 -9.08 3.90 5.08
C ALA A 151 -9.80 2.64 5.61
N MET A 152 -11.07 2.76 5.98
CA MET A 152 -11.89 1.61 6.38
C MET A 152 -12.08 0.61 5.22
N LEU A 153 -12.35 1.10 4.01
CA LEU A 153 -12.54 0.25 2.84
C LEU A 153 -11.23 -0.43 2.41
N VAL A 154 -10.09 0.25 2.51
CA VAL A 154 -8.77 -0.32 2.27
C VAL A 154 -8.47 -1.43 3.29
N ALA A 155 -8.75 -1.19 4.58
CA ALA A 155 -8.60 -2.21 5.61
C ALA A 155 -9.54 -3.41 5.41
N LEU A 156 -10.78 -3.16 5.01
CA LEU A 156 -11.73 -4.21 4.63
C LEU A 156 -11.20 -5.05 3.47
N GLY A 157 -10.74 -4.41 2.39
CA GLY A 157 -10.15 -5.08 1.23
C GLY A 157 -8.92 -5.92 1.61
N PHE A 158 -8.05 -5.39 2.46
CA PHE A 158 -6.90 -6.12 2.99
C PHE A 158 -7.34 -7.35 3.81
N CYS A 159 -8.27 -7.20 4.75
CA CYS A 159 -8.76 -8.33 5.53
C CYS A 159 -9.44 -9.41 4.67
N LEU A 160 -10.16 -9.00 3.62
CA LEU A 160 -10.76 -9.93 2.66
C LEU A 160 -9.70 -10.67 1.86
N SER A 161 -8.64 -9.98 1.40
CA SER A 161 -7.55 -10.61 0.64
C SER A 161 -6.76 -11.60 1.50
N THR A 162 -6.63 -11.33 2.81
CA THR A 162 -5.99 -12.21 3.80
C THR A 162 -6.94 -13.19 4.48
N TYR A 163 -8.17 -13.35 3.98
CA TYR A 163 -9.19 -14.28 4.52
C TYR A 163 -9.39 -14.18 6.04
N THR A 164 -9.35 -12.96 6.58
CA THR A 164 -9.44 -12.71 8.01
C THR A 164 -10.89 -12.84 8.49
N GLY A 165 -11.10 -13.41 9.68
CA GLY A 165 -12.43 -13.61 10.24
C GLY A 165 -13.21 -12.31 10.45
N PRO A 166 -14.56 -12.33 10.38
CA PRO A 166 -15.39 -11.12 10.30
C PRO A 166 -15.25 -10.20 11.51
N ARG A 167 -15.04 -10.75 12.71
CA ARG A 167 -14.81 -9.96 13.93
C ARG A 167 -13.51 -9.16 13.86
N THR A 168 -12.44 -9.79 13.37
CA THR A 168 -11.15 -9.12 13.21
C THR A 168 -11.20 -8.08 12.11
N THR A 169 -11.96 -8.33 11.04
CA THR A 169 -12.20 -7.35 9.97
C THR A 169 -12.85 -6.08 10.51
N LEU A 170 -13.94 -6.20 11.26
CA LEU A 170 -14.63 -5.03 11.85
C LEU A 170 -13.71 -4.22 12.77
N VAL A 171 -12.93 -4.90 13.62
CA VAL A 171 -11.98 -4.23 14.51
C VAL A 171 -10.88 -3.55 13.71
N SER A 172 -10.35 -4.21 12.67
CA SER A 172 -9.29 -3.66 11.83
C SER A 172 -9.74 -2.42 11.05
N MET A 173 -10.99 -2.39 10.57
CA MET A 173 -11.59 -1.20 9.97
C MET A 173 -11.65 -0.04 10.97
N ALA A 174 -12.07 -0.30 12.21
CA ALA A 174 -12.11 0.73 13.25
C ALA A 174 -10.71 1.24 13.62
N VAL A 175 -9.71 0.36 13.69
CA VAL A 175 -8.31 0.74 13.91
C VAL A 175 -7.77 1.58 12.75
N ALA A 176 -8.05 1.20 11.51
CA ALA A 176 -7.66 1.95 10.32
C ALA A 176 -8.30 3.34 10.25
N ALA A 177 -9.60 3.44 10.60
CA ALA A 177 -10.29 4.71 10.73
C ALA A 177 -9.62 5.62 11.76
N GLY A 178 -9.33 5.08 12.95
CA GLY A 178 -8.64 5.82 14.01
C GLY A 178 -7.24 6.27 13.61
N GLY A 179 -6.46 5.39 12.97
CA GLY A 179 -5.13 5.73 12.44
C GLY A 179 -5.19 6.86 11.42
N TRP A 180 -6.13 6.80 10.47
CA TRP A 180 -6.33 7.85 9.47
C TRP A 180 -6.72 9.19 10.07
N VAL A 181 -7.61 9.20 11.08
CA VAL A 181 -7.96 10.44 11.78
C VAL A 181 -6.73 11.08 12.42
N VAL A 182 -5.88 10.29 13.09
CA VAL A 182 -4.65 10.81 13.71
C VAL A 182 -3.68 11.34 12.63
N PHE A 183 -3.62 10.68 11.48
CA PHE A 183 -2.82 11.14 10.35
C PHE A 183 -3.28 12.50 9.82
N GLU A 184 -4.57 12.66 9.54
CA GLU A 184 -5.17 13.92 9.07
C GLU A 184 -5.00 15.05 10.09
N VAL A 185 -5.18 14.76 11.38
CA VAL A 185 -4.93 15.74 12.45
C VAL A 185 -3.46 16.12 12.48
N GLY A 186 -2.54 15.17 12.32
CA GLY A 186 -1.11 15.46 12.25
C GLY A 186 -0.77 16.40 11.09
N LEU A 187 -1.33 16.16 9.91
CA LEU A 187 -1.18 17.06 8.75
C LEU A 187 -1.78 18.44 9.01
N ALA A 188 -2.96 18.52 9.64
CA ALA A 188 -3.60 19.79 10.00
C ALA A 188 -2.79 20.60 11.02
N LEU A 189 -2.00 19.93 11.86
CA LEU A 189 -1.06 20.55 12.80
C LEU A 189 0.28 20.96 12.16
N GLY A 190 0.45 20.75 10.84
CA GLY A 190 1.64 21.14 10.09
C GLY A 190 2.79 20.12 10.12
N LEU A 191 2.54 18.89 10.58
CA LEU A 191 3.54 17.82 10.51
C LEU A 191 3.79 17.42 9.05
N GLY A 192 5.04 17.08 8.73
CA GLY A 192 5.37 16.49 7.44
C GLY A 192 4.70 15.12 7.23
N GLY A 193 4.51 14.70 5.98
CA GLY A 193 3.90 13.41 5.66
C GLY A 193 4.50 12.21 6.43
N PRO A 194 5.83 12.03 6.44
CA PRO A 194 6.47 10.97 7.24
C PRO A 194 6.26 11.12 8.75
N GLU A 195 6.26 12.34 9.27
CA GLU A 195 6.08 12.62 10.70
C GLU A 195 4.66 12.30 11.16
N ALA A 196 3.66 12.78 10.43
CA ALA A 196 2.26 12.44 10.66
C ALA A 196 2.03 10.93 10.60
N THR A 197 2.73 10.25 9.69
CA THR A 197 2.69 8.80 9.54
C THR A 197 3.26 8.06 10.77
N ALA A 198 4.36 8.54 11.33
CA ALA A 198 4.94 7.99 12.55
C ALA A 198 3.99 8.17 13.76
N VAL A 199 3.43 9.36 13.90
CA VAL A 199 2.49 9.69 15.00
C VAL A 199 1.21 8.86 14.90
N ALA A 200 0.66 8.66 13.69
CA ALA A 200 -0.56 7.91 13.46
C ALA A 200 -0.39 6.39 13.60
N SER A 201 0.76 5.84 13.23
CA SER A 201 1.02 4.39 13.35
C SER A 201 1.25 3.93 14.79
N ALA A 202 1.68 4.81 15.69
CA ALA A 202 1.83 4.51 17.11
C ALA A 202 0.53 4.07 17.82
N PRO A 203 -0.58 4.82 17.78
CA PRO A 203 -1.84 4.38 18.37
C PRO A 203 -2.40 3.12 17.68
N VAL A 204 -2.14 2.94 16.38
CA VAL A 204 -2.48 1.68 15.68
C VAL A 204 -1.73 0.49 16.28
N GLY A 205 -0.43 0.63 16.56
CA GLY A 205 0.36 -0.41 17.23
C GLY A 205 -0.14 -0.70 18.65
N VAL A 206 -0.55 0.33 19.39
CA VAL A 206 -1.18 0.17 20.71
C VAL A 206 -2.49 -0.60 20.61
N ALA A 207 -3.35 -0.21 19.67
CA ALA A 207 -4.65 -0.83 19.45
C ALA A 207 -4.52 -2.29 19.01
N ALA A 208 -3.61 -2.59 18.07
CA ALA A 208 -3.34 -3.94 17.60
C ALA A 208 -2.94 -4.88 18.75
N TYR A 209 -2.02 -4.45 19.62
CA TYR A 209 -1.61 -5.23 20.77
C TYR A 209 -2.73 -5.36 21.83
N ALA A 210 -3.48 -4.28 22.08
CA ALA A 210 -4.59 -4.29 23.04
C ALA A 210 -5.70 -5.26 22.61
N VAL A 211 -6.05 -5.25 21.33
CA VAL A 211 -7.02 -6.16 20.70
C VAL A 211 -6.49 -7.60 20.75
N HIS A 212 -5.21 -7.82 20.42
CA HIS A 212 -4.60 -9.13 20.53
C HIS A 212 -4.75 -9.71 21.94
N ARG A 213 -4.49 -8.90 22.97
CA ARG A 213 -4.59 -9.34 24.35
C ARG A 213 -6.02 -9.53 24.86
N ARG A 214 -6.94 -8.62 24.51
CA ARG A 214 -8.32 -8.66 25.03
C ARG A 214 -9.22 -9.61 24.25
N LEU A 215 -9.03 -9.69 22.94
CA LEU A 215 -9.91 -10.41 22.01
C LEU A 215 -9.25 -11.63 21.37
N ARG A 216 -7.97 -11.92 21.67
CA ARG A 216 -7.19 -13.05 21.10
C ARG A 216 -7.09 -13.05 19.58
N MET A 217 -7.15 -11.87 18.97
CA MET A 217 -6.98 -11.70 17.52
C MET A 217 -5.49 -11.58 17.16
N PRO A 218 -5.06 -11.91 15.93
CA PRO A 218 -3.66 -11.76 15.54
C PRO A 218 -3.21 -10.29 15.51
N GLU A 219 -2.19 -9.93 16.29
CA GLU A 219 -1.64 -8.56 16.35
C GLU A 219 -1.18 -8.07 14.97
N LEU A 220 -0.43 -8.92 14.25
CA LEU A 220 0.07 -8.59 12.92
C LEU A 220 -1.05 -8.28 11.93
N ALA A 221 -2.16 -9.03 11.97
CA ALA A 221 -3.29 -8.80 11.05
C ALA A 221 -3.99 -7.47 11.31
N VAL A 222 -4.24 -7.14 12.58
CA VAL A 222 -4.90 -5.86 12.95
C VAL A 222 -3.95 -4.68 12.72
N GLY A 223 -2.66 -4.85 13.06
CA GLY A 223 -1.65 -3.82 12.90
C GLY A 223 -1.37 -3.47 11.44
N THR A 224 -1.18 -4.47 10.57
CA THR A 224 -0.98 -4.24 9.14
C THR A 224 -2.21 -3.64 8.50
N ALA A 225 -3.40 -4.24 8.72
CA ALA A 225 -4.68 -3.72 8.22
C ALA A 225 -4.92 -2.26 8.62
N GLY A 226 -4.55 -1.89 9.85
CA GLY A 226 -4.69 -0.54 10.39
C GLY A 226 -3.83 0.52 9.72
N ILE A 227 -2.69 0.14 9.11
CA ILE A 227 -1.76 1.07 8.47
C ILE A 227 -1.74 0.98 6.93
N VAL A 228 -2.47 0.04 6.32
CA VAL A 228 -2.40 -0.22 4.85
C VAL A 228 -2.69 1.03 4.02
N SER A 229 -3.64 1.86 4.45
CA SER A 229 -4.00 3.09 3.74
C SER A 229 -2.88 4.14 3.70
N MET A 230 -1.91 4.05 4.60
CA MET A 230 -0.80 4.99 4.75
C MET A 230 0.49 4.49 4.11
N LEU A 231 0.45 3.32 3.47
CA LEU A 231 1.63 2.70 2.89
C LEU A 231 2.17 3.53 1.71
N PRO A 232 3.51 3.56 1.52
CA PRO A 232 4.13 4.40 0.52
C PRO A 232 4.16 3.83 -0.89
N GLY A 233 3.31 2.87 -1.21
CA GLY A 233 3.35 2.15 -2.48
C GLY A 233 3.38 3.09 -3.68
N LEU A 234 2.59 4.17 -3.63
CA LEU A 234 2.45 5.10 -4.77
C LEU A 234 3.70 5.97 -4.92
N ALA A 235 4.36 6.31 -3.82
CA ALA A 235 5.62 7.04 -3.84
C ALA A 235 6.74 6.18 -4.45
N VAL A 236 6.80 4.88 -4.14
CA VAL A 236 7.75 3.95 -4.78
C VAL A 236 7.51 3.87 -6.28
N TYR A 237 6.26 3.68 -6.70
CA TYR A 237 5.93 3.61 -8.12
C TYR A 237 6.27 4.90 -8.85
N ARG A 238 5.93 6.06 -8.30
CA ARG A 238 6.30 7.37 -8.89
C ARG A 238 7.81 7.54 -9.00
N ALA A 239 8.57 7.17 -7.97
CA ALA A 239 10.02 7.25 -8.02
C ALA A 239 10.59 6.41 -9.18
N ILE A 240 10.17 5.16 -9.30
CA ILE A 240 10.67 4.25 -10.36
C ILE A 240 10.17 4.67 -11.73
N TYR A 241 8.91 5.07 -11.85
CA TYR A 241 8.34 5.58 -13.11
C TYR A 241 9.13 6.78 -13.63
N LEU A 242 9.48 7.72 -12.75
CA LEU A 242 10.28 8.89 -13.13
C LEU A 242 11.73 8.55 -13.46
N ILE A 243 12.33 7.55 -12.80
CA ILE A 243 13.67 7.05 -13.17
C ILE A 243 13.66 6.43 -14.57
N LEU A 244 12.58 5.72 -14.92
CA LEU A 244 12.41 5.10 -16.23
C LEU A 244 11.96 6.10 -17.31
N SER A 245 11.49 7.29 -16.94
CA SER A 245 11.19 8.34 -17.89
C SER A 245 12.49 8.89 -18.47
N ASP A 246 12.64 8.89 -19.79
CA ASP A 246 13.84 9.32 -20.53
C ASP A 246 13.99 10.85 -20.54
N SER A 247 13.89 11.48 -19.38
CA SER A 247 13.79 12.92 -19.21
C SER A 247 14.61 13.37 -18.00
N ALA A 248 15.81 13.87 -18.27
CA ALA A 248 16.75 14.35 -17.24
C ALA A 248 16.14 15.40 -16.30
N ALA A 249 15.19 16.22 -16.81
CA ALA A 249 14.51 17.24 -16.03
C ALA A 249 13.66 16.70 -14.87
N VAL A 250 13.21 15.44 -14.93
CA VAL A 250 12.30 14.84 -13.94
C VAL A 250 13.00 13.92 -12.93
N VAL A 251 14.27 13.59 -13.16
CA VAL A 251 15.07 12.70 -12.29
C VAL A 251 15.19 13.27 -10.87
N GLY A 252 15.29 14.59 -10.71
CA GLY A 252 15.30 15.22 -9.38
C GLY A 252 14.05 14.92 -8.55
N ASN A 253 12.88 14.89 -9.20
CA ASN A 253 11.61 14.53 -8.53
C ASN A 253 11.55 13.05 -8.16
N ALA A 254 12.22 12.17 -8.92
CA ALA A 254 12.28 10.75 -8.59
C ALA A 254 12.95 10.51 -7.23
N VAL A 255 14.04 11.23 -6.95
CA VAL A 255 14.74 11.16 -5.66
C VAL A 255 13.82 11.61 -4.52
N LEU A 256 13.05 12.68 -4.70
CA LEU A 256 12.11 13.16 -3.68
C LEU A 256 11.04 12.12 -3.36
N HIS A 257 10.47 11.45 -4.37
CA HIS A 257 9.50 10.37 -4.15
C HIS A 257 10.13 9.13 -3.52
N PHE A 258 11.36 8.80 -3.87
CA PHE A 258 12.10 7.70 -3.25
C PHE A 258 12.34 7.97 -1.75
N VAL A 259 12.84 9.16 -1.42
CA VAL A 259 13.04 9.60 -0.03
C VAL A 259 11.72 9.62 0.73
N THR A 260 10.63 10.10 0.11
CA THR A 260 9.30 10.06 0.69
C THR A 260 8.88 8.63 1.00
N ALA A 261 9.10 7.68 0.08
CA ALA A 261 8.72 6.30 0.28
C ALA A 261 9.50 5.61 1.40
N VAL A 262 10.82 5.82 1.46
CA VAL A 262 11.67 5.25 2.50
C VAL A 262 11.34 5.86 3.87
N SER A 263 11.22 7.19 3.95
CA SER A 263 10.93 7.89 5.21
C SER A 263 9.56 7.52 5.79
N THR A 264 8.52 7.42 4.96
CA THR A 264 7.19 6.97 5.38
C THR A 264 7.19 5.48 5.77
N GLY A 265 7.92 4.62 5.05
CA GLY A 265 8.10 3.21 5.42
C GLY A 265 8.77 3.05 6.79
N MET A 266 9.85 3.79 7.04
CA MET A 266 10.52 3.83 8.34
C MET A 266 9.62 4.42 9.44
N ALA A 267 8.88 5.47 9.14
CA ALA A 267 7.93 6.08 10.06
C ALA A 267 6.84 5.09 10.49
N LEU A 268 6.24 4.35 9.54
CA LEU A 268 5.26 3.30 9.83
C LEU A 268 5.84 2.19 10.70
N ALA A 269 7.01 1.68 10.33
CA ALA A 269 7.67 0.59 11.05
C ALA A 269 8.02 1.02 12.49
N ALA A 270 8.60 2.21 12.64
CA ALA A 270 8.99 2.76 13.93
C ALA A 270 7.77 3.07 14.81
N GLY A 271 6.76 3.77 14.28
CA GLY A 271 5.56 4.13 15.03
C GLY A 271 4.79 2.90 15.48
N LEU A 272 4.54 1.94 14.57
CA LEU A 272 3.87 0.68 14.93
C LEU A 272 4.64 -0.11 16.00
N SER A 273 5.97 -0.18 15.89
CA SER A 273 6.84 -0.87 16.86
C SER A 273 6.84 -0.19 18.24
N ILE A 274 6.99 1.13 18.29
CA ILE A 274 6.92 1.93 19.53
C ILE A 274 5.56 1.78 20.20
N GLY A 275 4.47 1.85 19.43
CA GLY A 275 3.11 1.66 19.91
C GLY A 275 2.90 0.28 20.54
N GLY A 276 3.28 -0.77 19.81
CA GLY A 276 3.23 -2.14 20.32
C GLY A 276 4.10 -2.34 21.57
N PHE A 277 5.30 -1.76 21.60
CA PHE A 277 6.19 -1.79 22.77
C PHE A 277 5.56 -1.13 23.99
N LEU A 278 5.00 0.07 23.85
CA LEU A 278 4.35 0.78 24.94
C LEU A 278 3.13 0.01 25.48
N ALA A 279 2.35 -0.57 24.59
CA ALA A 279 1.19 -1.39 24.96
C ALA A 279 1.62 -2.68 25.68
N ARG A 280 2.69 -3.35 25.22
CA ARG A 280 3.31 -4.49 25.92
C ARG A 280 3.81 -4.11 27.30
N ARG A 281 4.41 -2.93 27.46
CA ARG A 281 4.90 -2.44 28.76
C ARG A 281 3.77 -2.18 29.74
N ARG A 282 2.66 -1.57 29.30
CA ARG A 282 1.52 -1.24 30.17
C ARG A 282 0.62 -2.42 30.47
N LEU A 283 0.24 -3.19 29.45
CA LEU A 283 -0.65 -4.32 29.64
C LEU A 283 0.11 -5.52 30.22
N GLY A 284 1.40 -5.66 29.92
CA GLY A 284 2.27 -6.78 30.29
C GLY A 284 2.50 -7.73 29.11
N LEU A 285 3.51 -8.60 29.21
CA LEU A 285 3.83 -9.57 28.16
C LEU A 285 2.84 -10.75 28.18
N ASP A 286 2.48 -11.26 27.00
CA ASP A 286 1.68 -12.48 26.89
C ASP A 286 2.45 -13.71 27.42
N ARG A 287 1.74 -14.77 27.83
CA ARG A 287 2.33 -16.00 28.38
C ARG A 287 3.36 -16.62 27.44
N ALA A 288 3.14 -16.56 26.12
CA ALA A 288 4.11 -17.04 25.13
C ALA A 288 5.41 -16.22 25.15
N ALA A 289 5.30 -14.89 25.17
CA ALA A 289 6.45 -14.00 25.27
C ALA A 289 7.19 -14.14 26.61
N GLN A 290 6.48 -14.36 27.71
CA GLN A 290 7.08 -14.65 29.01
C GLN A 290 7.87 -15.96 28.99
N ARG A 291 7.35 -17.01 28.34
CA ARG A 291 8.07 -18.29 28.18
C ARG A 291 9.32 -18.14 27.31
N ALA A 292 9.24 -17.40 26.21
CA ALA A 292 10.39 -17.12 25.36
C ALA A 292 11.48 -16.36 26.14
N ARG A 293 11.10 -15.33 26.91
CA ARG A 293 12.03 -14.57 27.78
C ARG A 293 12.67 -15.44 28.87
N ARG A 294 11.94 -16.42 29.39
CA ARG A 294 12.49 -17.39 30.36
C ARG A 294 13.50 -18.33 29.72
N ARG A 295 13.34 -18.68 28.44
CA ARG A 295 14.31 -19.51 27.69
C ARG A 295 15.56 -18.72 27.27
N SER A 296 15.42 -17.43 26.99
CA SER A 296 16.55 -16.56 26.60
C SER A 296 17.40 -16.08 27.79
N ARG A 297 16.84 -16.09 29.00
CA ARG A 297 17.62 -15.96 30.23
C ARG A 297 18.33 -17.30 30.47
N GLY A 298 19.55 -17.43 29.94
CA GLY A 298 20.39 -18.60 30.19
C GLY A 298 20.40 -18.96 31.67
N ARG A 299 20.38 -20.26 31.98
CA ARG A 299 20.67 -20.74 33.34
C ARG A 299 22.09 -20.28 33.67
N TYR A 300 22.25 -19.45 34.69
CA TYR A 300 23.55 -19.30 35.35
C TYR A 300 23.95 -20.71 35.84
N VAL A 301 24.97 -21.29 35.21
CA VAL A 301 25.67 -22.46 35.75
C VAL A 301 26.89 -21.85 36.44
N GLY A 302 26.79 -21.64 37.74
CA GLY A 302 27.92 -21.28 38.59
C GLY A 302 28.21 -22.47 39.49
N ASP A 303 29.40 -23.02 39.33
CA ASP A 303 30.06 -23.88 40.32
C ASP A 303 30.90 -23.01 41.27
#